data_AF-A0A2H4T0S5-F1
#
_entry.id   AF-A0A2H4T0S5-F1
#
_cell.length_a   1.000
_cell.length_b   1.000
_cell.length_c   1.000
_cell.angle_alpha   90.00
_cell.angle_beta   90.00
_cell.angle_gamma   90.00
#
_symmetry.space_group_name_H-M   'P 1'
#
loop_
_entity.id
_entity.type
_entity.pdbx_description
1 polymer ?
#
loop_
_entity_poly.entity_id
_entity_poly.type
_entity_poly.pdbx_seq_one_letter_code
_entity_poly.pdbx_strand_id
1 'polypeptide(L)'
;PYCRTDYLEIRDGYWAKSPIMGKSCGSGKVNELFKTNGSRMLLTYVTSHRQGNHRGFSANYEAVCGGELNLESGGRLESPNYPLDYLPNKECIWKITVPEEYQVALKFQSFEVENHDNCVYDYVEVRDGDSPTSDLIGVFCGYKIPPDMRSTKNKLFIKFVSDGSVQKAGFSATYMKEVDECEVLDHGCQHECINTLGGYECACFIGYELHSDKKTCENACGGIIDSAMGK
;
A
#
# COMPACT_ATOMS: atom_id res chain seq x y z
N PRO A 1 6.63 -4.77 -39.18
CA PRO A 1 7.56 -5.86 -38.78
C PRO A 1 7.20 -6.38 -37.38
N TYR A 2 6.60 -7.57 -37.29
CA TYR A 2 5.99 -8.10 -36.06
C TYR A 2 6.99 -8.59 -34.99
N CYS A 3 8.23 -8.07 -34.97
CA CYS A 3 9.26 -8.41 -33.97
C CYS A 3 9.31 -9.90 -33.59
N ARG A 4 9.42 -10.78 -34.61
CA ARG A 4 9.24 -12.24 -34.44
C ARG A 4 10.52 -12.99 -34.05
N THR A 5 11.68 -12.40 -34.32
CA THR A 5 13.00 -13.02 -34.14
C THR A 5 13.71 -12.43 -32.93
N ASP A 6 14.22 -11.21 -33.09
CA ASP A 6 14.98 -10.50 -32.06
C ASP A 6 14.19 -9.29 -31.61
N TYR A 7 13.90 -9.22 -30.31
CA TYR A 7 13.08 -8.16 -29.75
C TYR A 7 13.30 -7.97 -28.24
N LEU A 8 13.02 -6.76 -27.79
CA LEU A 8 12.85 -6.42 -26.39
C LEU A 8 11.34 -6.41 -26.08
N GLU A 9 10.91 -7.17 -25.10
CA GLU A 9 9.55 -7.16 -24.57
C GLU A 9 9.54 -6.46 -23.21
N ILE A 10 8.62 -5.51 -23.03
CA ILE A 10 8.44 -4.77 -21.78
C ILE A 10 7.07 -5.13 -21.19
N ARG A 11 7.04 -5.48 -19.90
CA ARG A 11 5.82 -5.83 -19.16
C ARG A 11 5.64 -5.00 -17.90
N ASP A 12 4.39 -4.74 -17.56
CA ASP A 12 3.98 -4.04 -16.34
C ASP A 12 3.86 -5.02 -15.17
N GLY A 13 4.97 -5.24 -14.47
CA GLY A 13 5.06 -6.15 -13.34
C GLY A 13 6.35 -7.00 -13.34
N TYR A 14 6.36 -8.04 -12.52
CA TYR A 14 7.54 -8.88 -12.28
C TYR A 14 7.54 -10.20 -13.08
N TRP A 15 6.38 -10.69 -13.50
CA TRP A 15 6.23 -12.07 -13.99
C TRP A 15 6.07 -12.12 -15.50
N ALA A 16 6.42 -13.26 -16.11
CA ALA A 16 6.18 -13.49 -17.55
C ALA A 16 4.69 -13.43 -17.94
N LYS A 17 3.77 -13.52 -16.98
CA LYS A 17 2.31 -13.35 -17.17
C LYS A 17 1.82 -11.91 -17.02
N SER A 18 2.66 -10.98 -16.56
CA SER A 18 2.31 -9.57 -16.42
C SER A 18 1.86 -8.95 -17.75
N PRO A 19 0.95 -7.97 -17.77
CA PRO A 19 0.49 -7.31 -18.98
C PRO A 19 1.66 -6.80 -19.85
N ILE A 20 1.57 -7.01 -21.18
CA ILE A 20 2.59 -6.52 -22.12
C ILE A 20 2.33 -5.04 -22.39
N MET A 21 3.34 -4.22 -22.16
CA MET A 21 3.30 -2.79 -22.47
C MET A 21 3.73 -2.54 -23.91
N GLY A 22 4.72 -3.30 -24.40
CA GLY A 22 5.21 -3.14 -25.76
C GLY A 22 6.28 -4.15 -26.15
N LYS A 23 6.55 -4.19 -27.47
CA LYS A 23 7.68 -4.91 -28.05
C LYS A 23 8.44 -3.97 -28.98
N SER A 24 9.77 -3.98 -28.88
CA SER A 24 10.65 -3.19 -29.72
C SER A 24 11.66 -4.07 -30.46
N CYS A 25 11.89 -3.80 -31.75
CA CYS A 25 12.87 -4.49 -32.57
C CYS A 25 13.37 -3.59 -33.71
N GLY A 26 14.45 -4.01 -34.38
CA GLY A 26 15.06 -3.25 -35.48
C GLY A 26 16.10 -2.23 -35.02
N SER A 27 16.44 -1.29 -35.90
CA SER A 27 17.46 -0.26 -35.66
C SER A 27 16.81 1.12 -35.50
N GLY A 28 17.18 1.84 -34.44
CA GLY A 28 16.69 3.20 -34.18
C GLY A 28 16.45 3.44 -32.71
N LYS A 29 16.30 4.70 -32.32
CA LYS A 29 15.91 5.07 -30.96
C LYS A 29 14.41 4.85 -30.80
N VAL A 30 14.01 4.07 -29.81
CA VAL A 30 12.62 3.99 -29.37
C VAL A 30 12.35 5.25 -28.55
N ASN A 31 11.43 6.10 -29.02
CA ASN A 31 11.06 7.35 -28.34
C ASN A 31 9.80 7.18 -27.46
N GLU A 32 9.24 5.97 -27.38
CA GLU A 32 8.12 5.65 -26.51
C GLU A 32 8.61 5.51 -25.06
N LEU A 33 7.94 6.20 -24.14
CA LEU A 33 8.19 6.09 -22.70
C LEU A 33 7.25 5.04 -22.13
N PHE A 34 7.81 3.98 -21.55
CA PHE A 34 7.04 2.96 -20.84
C PHE A 34 6.97 3.32 -19.35
N LYS A 35 5.75 3.51 -18.82
CA LYS A 35 5.49 3.74 -17.39
C LYS A 35 4.60 2.64 -16.82
N THR A 36 5.06 1.99 -15.76
CA THR A 36 4.31 0.95 -15.05
C THR A 36 3.22 1.55 -14.17
N ASN A 37 2.14 0.80 -13.95
CA ASN A 37 1.12 1.17 -12.97
C ASN A 37 1.55 0.80 -11.54
N GLY A 38 2.61 -0.01 -11.38
CA GLY A 38 3.19 -0.37 -10.08
C GLY A 38 4.70 -0.13 -9.99
N SER A 39 5.35 -0.73 -8.99
CA SER A 39 6.78 -0.58 -8.69
C SER A 39 7.70 -1.52 -9.48
N ARG A 40 7.18 -2.28 -10.46
CA ARG A 40 7.92 -3.37 -11.12
C ARG A 40 7.75 -3.31 -12.63
N MET A 41 8.87 -3.38 -13.35
CA MET A 41 8.92 -3.54 -14.81
C MET A 41 9.78 -4.76 -15.14
N LEU A 42 9.29 -5.64 -16.01
CA LEU A 42 10.06 -6.77 -16.51
C LEU A 42 10.47 -6.50 -17.96
N LEU A 43 11.78 -6.44 -18.20
CA LEU A 43 12.36 -6.40 -19.53
C LEU A 43 12.87 -7.79 -19.90
N THR A 44 12.38 -8.34 -21.02
CA THR A 44 12.83 -9.62 -21.57
C THR A 44 13.41 -9.39 -22.95
N TYR A 45 14.72 -9.61 -23.10
CA TYR A 45 15.38 -9.59 -24.39
C TYR A 45 15.40 -10.99 -25.00
N VAL A 46 14.73 -11.15 -26.14
CA VAL A 46 14.63 -12.41 -26.88
C VAL A 46 15.48 -12.29 -28.14
N THR A 47 16.32 -13.29 -28.39
CA THR A 47 17.09 -13.41 -29.62
C THR A 47 17.03 -14.84 -30.16
N SER A 48 16.94 -14.95 -31.47
CA SER A 48 16.92 -16.23 -32.20
C SER A 48 18.29 -16.61 -32.77
N HIS A 49 19.34 -15.84 -32.43
CA HIS A 49 20.48 -15.67 -33.33
C HIS A 49 21.20 -16.97 -33.74
N ARG A 50 21.34 -17.17 -35.06
CA ARG A 50 22.30 -18.11 -35.66
C ARG A 50 23.42 -17.45 -36.48
N GLN A 51 23.37 -16.16 -36.85
CA GLN A 51 24.34 -15.66 -37.86
C GLN A 51 24.74 -14.15 -37.89
N GLY A 52 24.84 -13.42 -36.78
CA GLY A 52 25.16 -11.98 -36.82
C GLY A 52 25.28 -11.32 -35.44
N ASN A 53 26.25 -10.42 -35.29
CA ASN A 53 26.41 -9.66 -34.05
C ASN A 53 25.71 -8.30 -34.20
N HIS A 54 24.65 -8.08 -33.42
CA HIS A 54 24.04 -6.77 -33.25
C HIS A 54 24.50 -6.13 -31.94
N ARG A 55 24.58 -4.79 -31.89
CA ARG A 55 25.00 -4.04 -30.69
C ARG A 55 24.03 -4.15 -29.50
N GLY A 56 22.85 -4.73 -29.70
CA GLY A 56 21.82 -4.85 -28.68
C GLY A 56 21.10 -3.53 -28.41
N PHE A 57 20.67 -3.35 -27.16
CA PHE A 57 19.95 -2.17 -26.70
C PHE A 57 20.67 -1.51 -25.52
N SER A 58 20.43 -0.23 -25.34
CA SER A 58 20.74 0.51 -24.13
C SER A 58 19.47 1.23 -23.71
N ALA A 59 19.07 1.09 -22.46
CA ALA A 59 17.90 1.73 -21.91
C ALA A 59 18.29 2.44 -20.60
N ASN A 60 17.71 3.61 -20.39
CA ASN A 60 17.75 4.29 -19.10
C ASN A 60 16.38 4.10 -18.45
N TYR A 61 16.37 3.87 -17.15
CA TYR A 61 15.15 3.85 -16.36
C TYR A 61 15.28 4.85 -15.22
N GLU A 62 14.15 5.38 -14.77
CA GLU A 62 14.06 6.15 -13.54
C GLU A 62 12.99 5.50 -12.68
N ALA A 63 13.32 5.23 -11.40
CA ALA A 63 12.32 4.84 -10.42
C ALA A 63 11.44 6.05 -10.12
N VAL A 64 10.35 6.19 -10.90
CA VAL A 64 9.28 7.13 -10.60
C VAL A 64 8.38 6.48 -9.56
N CYS A 65 8.04 7.22 -8.51
CA CYS A 65 7.17 6.79 -7.43
C CYS A 65 5.96 7.71 -7.33
N GLY A 66 4.94 7.29 -6.58
CA GLY A 66 3.69 8.03 -6.48
C GLY A 66 2.69 7.78 -7.61
N GLY A 67 1.59 8.53 -7.59
CA GLY A 67 0.50 8.45 -8.56
C GLY A 67 -0.88 8.37 -7.90
N GLU A 68 -1.91 8.37 -8.75
CA GLU A 68 -3.28 8.09 -8.33
C GLU A 68 -3.53 6.58 -8.39
N LEU A 69 -3.99 6.02 -7.28
CA LEU A 69 -4.25 4.60 -7.09
C LEU A 69 -5.75 4.41 -6.89
N ASN A 70 -6.44 4.04 -7.96
CA ASN A 70 -7.87 3.74 -7.92
C ASN A 70 -8.06 2.23 -7.68
N LEU A 71 -8.93 1.85 -6.74
CA LEU A 71 -9.18 0.44 -6.42
C LEU A 71 -10.42 -0.14 -7.09
N GLU A 72 -10.26 -1.39 -7.53
CA GLU A 72 -11.35 -2.38 -7.53
C GLU A 72 -11.18 -3.48 -6.46
N SER A 73 -9.96 -3.82 -6.03
CA SER A 73 -9.74 -4.93 -5.06
C SER A 73 -8.56 -4.82 -4.07
N GLY A 74 -7.68 -3.83 -4.18
CA GLY A 74 -6.52 -3.68 -3.28
C GLY A 74 -5.23 -3.41 -4.04
N GLY A 75 -4.14 -3.17 -3.31
CA GLY A 75 -2.83 -3.05 -3.93
C GLY A 75 -1.68 -2.96 -2.93
N ARG A 76 -0.47 -2.85 -3.48
CA ARG A 76 0.76 -2.67 -2.72
C ARG A 76 1.48 -1.43 -3.23
N LEU A 77 2.01 -0.64 -2.31
CA LEU A 77 2.88 0.48 -2.58
C LEU A 77 4.20 0.28 -1.85
N GLU A 78 5.28 0.69 -2.49
CA GLU A 78 6.65 0.46 -2.02
C GLU A 78 7.45 1.76 -2.21
N SER A 79 8.41 2.00 -1.31
CA SER A 79 9.44 3.00 -1.55
C SER A 79 10.18 2.69 -2.86
N PRO A 80 10.70 3.72 -3.56
CA PRO A 80 11.47 3.48 -4.78
C PRO A 80 12.63 2.53 -4.47
N ASN A 81 12.88 1.57 -5.36
CA ASN A 81 13.97 0.58 -5.28
C ASN A 81 13.79 -0.54 -4.23
N TYR A 82 12.71 -0.57 -3.45
CA TYR A 82 12.45 -1.64 -2.46
C TYR A 82 12.59 -3.06 -3.07
N PRO A 83 13.27 -4.01 -2.39
CA PRO A 83 13.80 -3.96 -1.02
C PRO A 83 15.23 -3.44 -0.91
N LEU A 84 15.81 -2.89 -1.99
CA LEU A 84 17.09 -2.20 -1.92
C LEU A 84 16.88 -0.79 -1.37
N ASP A 85 17.99 -0.16 -0.98
CA ASP A 85 17.96 1.18 -0.41
C ASP A 85 17.24 2.18 -1.33
N TYR A 86 16.35 2.98 -0.75
CA TYR A 86 15.64 4.02 -1.50
C TYR A 86 16.61 5.07 -2.04
N LEU A 87 16.20 5.81 -3.06
CA LEU A 87 17.02 6.86 -3.64
C LEU A 87 17.00 8.14 -2.77
N PRO A 88 18.11 8.90 -2.68
CA PRO A 88 18.14 10.19 -2.01
C PRO A 88 17.35 11.25 -2.77
N ASN A 89 16.96 12.33 -2.07
CA ASN A 89 16.29 13.52 -2.61
C ASN A 89 15.04 13.19 -3.42
N LYS A 90 14.23 12.24 -2.95
CA LYS A 90 12.98 11.85 -3.60
C LYS A 90 11.78 12.37 -2.83
N GLU A 91 10.77 12.77 -3.58
CA GLU A 91 9.44 13.05 -3.08
C GLU A 91 8.45 12.18 -3.87
N CYS A 92 7.77 11.28 -3.16
CA CYS A 92 6.79 10.34 -3.72
C CYS A 92 5.42 10.65 -3.11
N ILE A 93 4.40 10.84 -3.94
CA ILE A 93 3.04 11.12 -3.46
C ILE A 93 2.08 10.11 -4.06
N TRP A 94 1.41 9.33 -3.21
CA TRP A 94 0.33 8.43 -3.60
C TRP A 94 -1.01 8.97 -3.11
N LYS A 95 -2.01 8.97 -4.00
CA LYS A 95 -3.40 9.30 -3.68
C LYS A 95 -4.26 8.08 -3.91
N ILE A 96 -4.77 7.50 -2.85
CA ILE A 96 -5.59 6.29 -2.92
C ILE A 96 -7.06 6.71 -2.92
N THR A 97 -7.84 6.19 -3.86
CA THR A 97 -9.29 6.39 -3.91
C THR A 97 -10.00 5.05 -4.03
N VAL A 98 -10.97 4.81 -3.15
CA VAL A 98 -11.93 3.70 -3.19
C VAL A 98 -13.34 4.25 -3.52
N PRO A 99 -14.34 3.40 -3.83
CA PRO A 99 -15.72 3.87 -3.98
C PRO A 99 -16.24 4.57 -2.71
N GLU A 100 -17.17 5.52 -2.87
CA GLU A 100 -17.56 6.47 -1.82
C GLU A 100 -18.14 5.83 -0.55
N GLU A 101 -18.65 4.61 -0.65
CA GLU A 101 -19.21 3.82 0.44
C GLU A 101 -18.17 3.05 1.28
N TYR A 102 -16.90 3.09 0.88
CA TYR A 102 -15.81 2.41 1.59
C TYR A 102 -14.80 3.39 2.18
N GLN A 103 -14.00 2.88 3.11
CA GLN A 103 -12.80 3.52 3.61
C GLN A 103 -11.54 2.89 3.00
N VAL A 104 -10.42 3.60 3.07
CA VAL A 104 -9.11 3.08 2.70
C VAL A 104 -8.43 2.57 3.96
N ALA A 105 -8.10 1.30 3.98
CA ALA A 105 -7.21 0.71 4.98
C ALA A 105 -5.77 0.70 4.46
N LEU A 106 -4.81 1.04 5.32
CA LEU A 106 -3.37 1.01 5.04
C LEU A 106 -2.63 0.21 6.12
N LYS A 107 -1.80 -0.73 5.66
CA LYS A 107 -0.99 -1.60 6.51
C LYS A 107 0.44 -1.69 6.02
N PHE A 108 1.39 -1.34 6.86
CA PHE A 108 2.82 -1.51 6.57
C PHE A 108 3.25 -2.95 6.85
N GLN A 109 3.86 -3.58 5.86
CA GLN A 109 4.43 -4.93 5.95
C GLN A 109 5.90 -4.90 6.39
N SER A 110 6.62 -3.85 6.00
CA SER A 110 7.99 -3.56 6.39
C SER A 110 8.19 -2.05 6.46
N PHE A 111 9.09 -1.60 7.35
CA PHE A 111 9.36 -0.19 7.54
C PHE A 111 10.77 0.05 8.08
N GLU A 112 11.64 0.55 7.22
CA GLU A 112 13.02 0.95 7.51
C GLU A 112 13.29 2.29 6.81
N VAL A 113 13.02 3.38 7.50
CA VAL A 113 13.28 4.75 7.06
C VAL A 113 14.32 5.35 8.02
N GLU A 114 15.13 6.32 7.58
CA GLU A 114 16.11 6.95 8.47
C GLU A 114 15.47 7.37 9.80
N ASN A 115 16.12 7.01 10.91
CA ASN A 115 15.58 7.26 12.23
C ASN A 115 15.96 8.65 12.73
N HIS A 116 14.96 9.43 13.15
CA HIS A 116 15.15 10.72 13.79
C HIS A 116 14.00 11.01 14.76
N ASP A 117 14.27 11.67 15.90
CA ASP A 117 13.27 11.88 16.97
C ASP A 117 11.99 12.58 16.48
N ASN A 118 12.13 13.50 15.51
CA ASN A 118 11.02 14.25 14.91
C ASN A 118 10.81 13.96 13.40
N CYS A 119 11.44 12.92 12.85
CA CYS A 119 11.30 12.54 11.44
C CYS A 119 11.50 13.68 10.43
N VAL A 120 12.56 14.48 10.57
CA VAL A 120 12.81 15.68 9.74
C VAL A 120 13.72 15.42 8.54
N TYR A 121 14.40 14.28 8.51
CA TYR A 121 15.23 13.85 7.38
C TYR A 121 14.37 13.07 6.39
N ASP A 122 14.28 11.75 6.58
CA ASP A 122 13.42 10.88 5.80
C ASP A 122 12.14 10.54 6.56
N TYR A 123 10.99 10.57 5.88
CA TYR A 123 9.72 10.30 6.53
C TYR A 123 8.62 9.87 5.57
N VAL A 124 7.65 9.14 6.13
CA VAL A 124 6.36 8.85 5.50
C VAL A 124 5.26 9.60 6.25
N GLU A 125 4.53 10.43 5.53
CA GLU A 125 3.40 11.23 6.00
C GLU A 125 2.11 10.65 5.44
N VAL A 126 1.11 10.44 6.31
CA VAL A 126 -0.20 9.89 5.96
C VAL A 126 -1.29 10.87 6.39
N ARG A 127 -2.24 11.17 5.49
CA ARG A 127 -3.34 12.10 5.72
C ARG A 127 -4.68 11.53 5.27
N ASP A 128 -5.73 11.93 5.99
CA ASP A 128 -7.12 11.53 5.74
C ASP A 128 -7.78 12.40 4.67
N GLY A 129 -7.71 11.95 3.41
CA GLY A 129 -8.20 12.67 2.23
C GLY A 129 -7.25 12.55 1.03
N ASP A 130 -7.35 13.44 0.04
CA ASP A 130 -6.55 13.40 -1.20
C ASP A 130 -5.60 14.61 -1.40
N SER A 131 -5.44 15.42 -0.35
CA SER A 131 -4.72 16.69 -0.38
C SER A 131 -3.58 16.74 0.64
N PRO A 132 -2.47 17.47 0.36
CA PRO A 132 -1.45 17.77 1.37
C PRO A 132 -1.97 18.61 2.54
N THR A 133 -3.18 19.17 2.45
CA THR A 133 -3.82 19.95 3.51
C THR A 133 -4.89 19.16 4.28
N SER A 134 -5.11 17.89 3.92
CA SER A 134 -6.01 17.00 4.63
C SER A 134 -5.52 16.74 6.06
N ASP A 135 -6.42 16.27 6.93
CA ASP A 135 -6.11 16.02 8.33
C ASP A 135 -4.95 15.02 8.46
N LEU A 136 -3.97 15.36 9.31
CA LEU A 136 -2.77 14.54 9.49
C LEU A 136 -3.11 13.33 10.35
N ILE A 137 -2.90 12.12 9.81
CA ILE A 137 -2.98 10.88 10.59
C ILE A 137 -1.65 10.66 11.31
N GLY A 138 -0.52 10.85 10.63
CA GLY A 138 0.79 10.74 11.26
C GLY A 138 1.97 10.95 10.32
N VAL A 139 3.13 11.15 10.94
CA VAL A 139 4.44 11.19 10.28
C VAL A 139 5.32 10.11 10.94
N PHE A 140 5.93 9.27 10.12
CA PHE A 140 6.62 8.07 10.56
C PHE A 140 8.02 7.98 9.95
N CYS A 141 8.97 7.54 10.77
CA CYS A 141 10.35 7.25 10.37
C CYS A 141 10.97 6.22 11.34
N GLY A 142 12.20 5.79 11.06
CA GLY A 142 12.87 4.72 11.83
C GLY A 142 12.43 3.31 11.45
N TYR A 143 12.45 2.41 12.43
CA TYR A 143 12.33 0.96 12.22
C TYR A 143 11.05 0.35 12.82
N LYS A 144 10.28 1.16 13.55
CA LYS A 144 9.02 0.71 14.13
C LYS A 144 7.96 0.73 13.04
N ILE A 145 7.34 -0.42 12.78
CA ILE A 145 6.21 -0.52 11.86
C ILE A 145 5.09 0.42 12.35
N PRO A 146 4.62 1.36 11.50
CA PRO A 146 3.49 2.23 11.84
C PRO A 146 2.24 1.42 12.19
N PRO A 147 1.35 1.95 13.05
CA PRO A 147 0.09 1.28 13.34
C PRO A 147 -0.76 1.13 12.08
N ASP A 148 -1.66 0.15 12.12
CA ASP A 148 -2.70 -0.01 11.11
C ASP A 148 -3.56 1.26 11.05
N MET A 149 -3.83 1.78 9.85
CA MET A 149 -4.49 3.06 9.64
C MET A 149 -5.69 2.92 8.72
N ARG A 150 -6.69 3.78 8.92
CA ARG A 150 -7.87 3.93 8.07
C ARG A 150 -8.18 5.39 7.82
N SER A 151 -8.67 5.70 6.63
CA SER A 151 -9.31 6.99 6.34
C SER A 151 -10.73 7.03 6.90
N THR A 152 -11.26 8.22 7.15
CA THR A 152 -12.65 8.41 7.58
C THR A 152 -13.62 8.23 6.41
N LYS A 153 -13.18 8.57 5.19
CA LYS A 153 -13.94 8.42 3.94
C LYS A 153 -13.16 7.59 2.92
N ASN A 154 -13.43 7.76 1.64
CA ASN A 154 -12.93 6.92 0.55
C ASN A 154 -11.56 7.33 -0.01
N LYS A 155 -10.79 8.18 0.67
CA LYS A 155 -9.55 8.77 0.16
C LYS A 155 -8.45 8.81 1.20
N LEU A 156 -7.22 8.51 0.77
CA LEU A 156 -6.02 8.57 1.62
C LEU A 156 -4.84 9.15 0.83
N PHE A 157 -4.10 10.06 1.46
CA PHE A 157 -2.93 10.71 0.88
C PHE A 157 -1.69 10.24 1.63
N ILE A 158 -0.70 9.77 0.88
CA ILE A 158 0.57 9.27 1.42
C ILE A 158 1.70 10.02 0.71
N LYS A 159 2.63 10.56 1.49
CA LYS A 159 3.83 11.23 1.00
C LYS A 159 5.07 10.59 1.61
N PHE A 160 6.04 10.22 0.80
CA PHE A 160 7.38 9.83 1.25
C PHE A 160 8.40 10.87 0.79
N VAL A 161 9.26 11.31 1.70
CA VAL A 161 10.37 12.22 1.41
C VAL A 161 11.67 11.57 1.88
N SER A 162 12.72 11.69 1.05
CA SER A 162 14.09 11.38 1.42
C SER A 162 15.03 12.56 1.19
N ASP A 163 16.02 12.71 2.06
CA ASP A 163 17.07 13.72 1.99
C ASP A 163 18.30 13.23 1.21
N GLY A 164 19.42 13.96 1.27
CA GLY A 164 20.63 13.65 0.52
C GLY A 164 21.48 12.49 1.07
N SER A 165 21.14 11.91 2.23
CA SER A 165 21.99 11.00 2.99
C SER A 165 21.21 9.88 3.70
N VAL A 166 21.93 8.87 4.20
CA VAL A 166 21.41 7.77 5.04
C VAL A 166 20.17 7.06 4.48
N GLN A 167 20.32 6.44 3.31
CA GLN A 167 19.26 5.60 2.74
C GLN A 167 19.15 4.26 3.49
N LYS A 168 17.94 3.69 3.49
CA LYS A 168 17.58 2.38 4.06
C LYS A 168 16.72 1.61 3.09
N ALA A 169 16.39 0.36 3.41
CA ALA A 169 15.55 -0.50 2.56
C ALA A 169 14.18 0.13 2.24
N GLY A 170 13.67 1.04 3.07
CA GLY A 170 12.42 1.75 2.88
C GLY A 170 11.23 0.96 3.41
N PHE A 171 10.12 0.96 2.68
CA PHE A 171 8.89 0.36 3.16
C PHE A 171 8.11 -0.36 2.06
N SER A 172 7.32 -1.34 2.50
CA SER A 172 6.27 -1.96 1.71
C SER A 172 4.97 -1.88 2.49
N ALA A 173 3.92 -1.37 1.87
CA ALA A 173 2.60 -1.26 2.47
C ALA A 173 1.53 -1.80 1.53
N THR A 174 0.52 -2.44 2.10
CA THR A 174 -0.69 -2.83 1.38
C THR A 174 -1.82 -1.89 1.73
N TYR A 175 -2.64 -1.60 0.74
CA TYR A 175 -3.88 -0.85 0.92
C TYR A 175 -5.05 -1.64 0.36
N MET A 176 -6.22 -1.50 0.99
CA MET A 176 -7.43 -2.20 0.60
C MET A 176 -8.66 -1.34 0.89
N LYS A 177 -9.78 -1.71 0.25
CA LYS A 177 -11.08 -1.18 0.63
C LYS A 177 -11.49 -1.79 1.96
N GLU A 178 -12.05 -0.96 2.83
CA GLU A 178 -12.51 -1.35 4.16
C GLU A 178 -13.96 -0.91 4.34
N VAL A 179 -14.73 -1.74 5.04
CA VAL A 179 -16.11 -1.43 5.43
C VAL A 179 -16.10 -1.16 6.93
N ASP A 180 -16.92 -0.22 7.38
CA ASP A 180 -17.25 -0.15 8.79
C ASP A 180 -18.45 -1.02 9.10
N GLU A 181 -18.22 -2.28 9.47
CA GLU A 181 -19.35 -3.17 9.79
C GLU A 181 -20.12 -2.71 11.02
N CYS A 182 -19.50 -1.97 11.94
CA CYS A 182 -20.18 -1.47 13.14
C CYS A 182 -21.11 -0.29 12.86
N GLU A 183 -20.90 0.44 11.76
CA GLU A 183 -21.84 1.45 11.26
C GLU A 183 -23.01 0.83 10.46
N VAL A 184 -22.97 -0.48 10.20
CA VAL A 184 -24.08 -1.21 9.58
C VAL A 184 -25.08 -1.63 10.66
N LEU A 185 -26.37 -1.35 10.41
CA LEU A 185 -27.49 -1.49 11.35
C LEU A 185 -27.77 -2.92 11.89
N ASP A 186 -27.06 -3.94 11.43
CA ASP A 186 -27.24 -5.35 11.84
C ASP A 186 -25.91 -6.13 11.84
N HIS A 187 -24.90 -5.60 12.53
CA HIS A 187 -23.61 -6.29 12.71
C HIS A 187 -23.71 -7.56 13.58
N GLY A 188 -24.82 -7.79 14.28
CA GLY A 188 -25.10 -9.03 15.01
C GLY A 188 -24.27 -9.27 16.27
N CYS A 189 -23.66 -8.22 16.85
CA CYS A 189 -23.06 -8.29 18.19
C CYS A 189 -24.12 -8.02 19.25
N GLN A 190 -24.14 -8.80 20.33
CA GLN A 190 -25.10 -8.61 21.42
C GLN A 190 -24.84 -7.30 22.18
N HIS A 191 -23.57 -6.98 22.43
CA HIS A 191 -23.15 -5.75 23.11
C HIS A 191 -22.35 -4.87 22.15
N GLU A 192 -21.04 -4.77 22.33
CA GLU A 192 -20.20 -3.83 21.59
C GLU A 192 -19.72 -4.45 20.27
N CYS A 193 -19.71 -3.64 19.21
CA CYS A 193 -19.02 -3.95 17.96
C CYS A 193 -17.72 -3.17 17.92
N ILE A 194 -16.61 -3.88 17.72
CA ILE A 194 -15.29 -3.31 17.54
C ILE A 194 -14.90 -3.54 16.09
N ASN A 195 -14.75 -2.45 15.37
CA ASN A 195 -14.35 -2.52 13.99
C ASN A 195 -12.84 -2.78 13.88
N THR A 196 -12.46 -3.68 12.97
CA THR A 196 -11.06 -4.09 12.76
C THR A 196 -10.64 -3.79 11.32
N LEU A 197 -9.56 -4.42 10.84
CA LEU A 197 -9.17 -4.35 9.43
C LEU A 197 -9.52 -5.67 8.74
N GLY A 198 -10.38 -5.59 7.74
CA GLY A 198 -10.96 -6.71 7.02
C GLY A 198 -12.14 -7.37 7.75
N GLY A 199 -12.77 -6.68 8.70
CA GLY A 199 -13.90 -7.22 9.47
C GLY A 199 -14.15 -6.50 10.80
N TYR A 200 -14.89 -7.15 11.69
CA TYR A 200 -15.21 -6.67 13.04
C TYR A 200 -15.19 -7.81 14.06
N GLU A 201 -15.08 -7.45 15.33
CA GLU A 201 -15.16 -8.36 16.47
C GLU A 201 -16.24 -7.86 17.45
N CYS A 202 -16.96 -8.78 18.08
CA CYS A 202 -17.87 -8.41 19.15
C CYS A 202 -17.16 -8.41 20.50
N ALA A 203 -17.45 -7.42 21.33
CA ALA A 203 -16.98 -7.35 22.71
C ALA A 203 -18.16 -7.22 23.67
N CYS A 204 -17.89 -7.55 24.94
CA CYS A 204 -18.90 -7.56 25.99
C CYS A 204 -18.60 -6.48 27.02
N PHE A 205 -19.67 -5.86 27.54
CA PHE A 205 -19.56 -4.95 28.67
C PHE A 205 -18.96 -5.62 29.90
N ILE A 206 -18.43 -4.81 30.81
CA ILE A 206 -17.87 -5.27 32.09
C ILE A 206 -18.90 -6.14 32.84
N GLY A 207 -18.45 -7.31 33.31
CA GLY A 207 -19.31 -8.30 33.96
C GLY A 207 -19.81 -9.42 33.05
N TYR A 208 -19.48 -9.37 31.76
CA TYR A 208 -19.82 -10.39 30.77
C TYR A 208 -18.57 -10.93 30.07
N GLU A 209 -18.64 -12.20 29.64
CA GLU A 209 -17.64 -12.87 28.81
C GLU A 209 -18.23 -13.19 27.43
N LEU A 210 -17.41 -13.06 26.39
CA LEU A 210 -17.81 -13.37 25.02
C LEU A 210 -18.00 -14.88 24.87
N HIS A 211 -19.20 -15.27 24.45
CA HIS A 211 -19.56 -16.66 24.23
C HIS A 211 -18.79 -17.26 23.04
N SER A 212 -18.80 -18.58 22.94
CA SER A 212 -18.09 -19.34 21.92
C SER A 212 -18.51 -19.03 20.47
N ASP A 213 -19.69 -18.46 20.26
CA ASP A 213 -20.18 -17.99 18.95
C ASP A 213 -19.57 -16.65 18.49
N LYS A 214 -18.77 -16.00 19.34
CA LYS A 214 -18.13 -14.69 19.13
C LYS A 214 -19.11 -13.53 18.89
N LYS A 215 -20.36 -13.68 19.31
CA LYS A 215 -21.43 -12.70 19.10
C LYS A 215 -22.22 -12.40 20.36
N THR A 216 -22.51 -13.44 21.15
CA THR A 216 -23.30 -13.33 22.37
C THR A 216 -22.42 -13.18 23.60
N CYS A 217 -22.98 -12.61 24.65
CA CYS A 217 -22.31 -12.29 25.90
C CYS A 217 -23.02 -13.00 27.06
N GLU A 218 -22.27 -13.77 27.84
CA GLU A 218 -22.75 -14.49 29.02
C GLU A 218 -22.20 -13.85 30.30
N ASN A 219 -22.89 -14.01 31.42
CA ASN A 219 -22.39 -13.46 32.69
C ASN A 219 -21.05 -14.09 33.05
N ALA A 220 -20.05 -13.25 33.31
CA ALA A 220 -18.76 -13.71 33.80
C ALA A 220 -18.93 -14.30 35.20
N CYS A 221 -18.53 -15.57 35.42
CA CYS A 221 -18.56 -16.17 36.75
C CYS A 221 -17.51 -15.50 37.66
N GLY A 222 -17.91 -14.48 38.43
CA GLY A 222 -17.07 -13.89 39.48
C GLY A 222 -17.01 -12.35 39.56
N GLY A 223 -17.74 -11.60 38.74
CA GLY A 223 -17.78 -10.13 38.80
C GLY A 223 -18.75 -9.58 39.85
N ILE A 224 -18.29 -8.69 40.73
CA ILE A 224 -19.14 -7.95 41.68
C ILE A 224 -20.11 -7.06 40.87
N ILE A 225 -21.41 -7.30 41.02
CA ILE A 225 -22.48 -6.36 40.66
C ILE A 225 -22.41 -5.19 41.65
N ASP A 226 -21.67 -4.14 41.30
CA ASP A 226 -21.82 -2.90 42.04
C ASP A 226 -23.23 -2.37 41.76
N SER A 227 -24.06 -2.47 42.80
CA SER A 227 -25.48 -2.18 42.77
C SER A 227 -25.67 -0.66 42.72
N ALA A 228 -25.45 -0.05 41.56
CA ALA A 228 -25.69 1.37 41.33
C ALA A 228 -26.12 1.69 39.88
N MET A 229 -27.07 0.92 39.35
CA MET A 229 -28.05 1.47 38.40
C MET A 229 -29.43 1.33 39.05
N GLY A 230 -29.65 2.15 40.06
CA GLY A 230 -30.94 2.32 40.71
C GLY A 230 -31.73 3.43 40.03
N LYS A 231 -32.86 3.03 39.41
CA LYS A 231 -34.04 3.81 38.99
C LYS A 231 -33.88 4.90 37.94
#